data_AF-A0A8S0QFN6-F1
#
_entry.id   AF-A0A8S0QFN6-F1
#
_cell.length_a   1.000
_cell.length_b   1.000
_cell.length_c   1.000
_cell.angle_alpha   90.00
_cell.angle_beta   90.00
_cell.angle_gamma   90.00
#
_symmetry.space_group_name_H-M   'P 1'
#
loop_
_entity.id
_entity.type
_entity.pdbx_description
1 polymer ?
#
loop_
_entity_poly.entity_id
_entity_poly.type
_entity_poly.pdbx_seq_one_letter_code
_entity_poly.pdbx_strand_id
1 'polypeptide(L)'
;MDSHLDGNFSTEEANVVFDLASQCLQYEPRERPTTKDLVSTLTPLQNKSNVQSNVMLGISKHEEALSTPQHPLSPMGDACSRMDLTAIHQYLVMQHYKDDEGSNELSFQEWTQQMRDMLDARKRGDLAFRDKDFKTAIDCYSQFVDVGAMISPTVHARRSLCYLMCDQADAALRDAMQAQCIYPDWSTAFYMQAVALAKLDMHKDAADMLSEAVTLEEKKQKVVKVS
;
A
#
# COMPACT_ATOMS: atom_id res chain seq x y z
N MET A 1 -22.57 -19.56 -3.66
CA MET A 1 -23.47 -18.88 -2.72
C MET A 1 -22.89 -19.06 -1.33
N ASP A 2 -22.71 -17.96 -0.60
CA ASP A 2 -22.15 -17.97 0.74
C ASP A 2 -23.16 -18.56 1.72
N SER A 3 -22.82 -19.70 2.34
CA SER A 3 -23.69 -20.45 3.26
C SER A 3 -23.99 -19.71 4.57
N HIS A 4 -23.33 -18.57 4.82
CA HIS A 4 -23.62 -17.72 5.98
C HIS A 4 -24.80 -16.76 5.79
N LEU A 5 -25.31 -16.60 4.57
CA LEU A 5 -26.42 -15.71 4.26
C LEU A 5 -27.77 -16.44 4.22
N ASP A 6 -27.76 -17.77 4.15
CA ASP A 6 -28.96 -18.57 3.95
C ASP A 6 -29.79 -18.63 5.26
N GLY A 7 -31.01 -18.09 5.22
CA GLY A 7 -31.97 -18.12 6.33
C GLY A 7 -31.89 -16.99 7.37
N ASN A 8 -31.01 -15.99 7.19
CA ASN A 8 -30.86 -14.88 8.14
C ASN A 8 -31.71 -13.64 7.85
N PHE A 9 -32.34 -13.57 6.67
CA PHE A 9 -33.16 -12.45 6.22
C PHE A 9 -34.42 -12.98 5.56
N SER A 10 -35.57 -12.31 5.74
CA SER A 10 -36.79 -12.66 5.02
C SER A 10 -36.65 -12.31 3.55
N THR A 11 -37.38 -13.01 2.68
CA THR A 11 -37.42 -12.74 1.23
C THR A 11 -37.80 -11.29 0.94
N GLU A 12 -38.69 -10.71 1.75
CA GLU A 12 -39.12 -9.32 1.66
C GLU A 12 -37.98 -8.34 1.97
N GLU A 13 -37.20 -8.58 3.02
CA GLU A 13 -36.03 -7.76 3.37
C GLU A 13 -34.95 -7.83 2.29
N ALA A 14 -34.69 -9.04 1.77
CA ALA A 14 -33.73 -9.25 0.69
C ALA A 14 -34.12 -8.52 -0.60
N ASN A 15 -35.41 -8.53 -0.95
CA ASN A 15 -35.93 -7.80 -2.10
C ASN A 15 -35.75 -6.28 -1.94
N VAL A 16 -35.98 -5.73 -0.75
CA VAL A 16 -35.76 -4.29 -0.50
C VAL A 16 -34.30 -3.90 -0.70
N VAL A 17 -33.34 -4.72 -0.23
CA VAL A 17 -31.90 -4.45 -0.43
C VAL A 17 -31.52 -4.59 -1.90
N PHE A 18 -32.05 -5.61 -2.60
CA PHE A 18 -31.80 -5.82 -4.02
C PHE A 18 -32.32 -4.65 -4.88
N ASP A 19 -33.54 -4.19 -4.63
CA ASP A 19 -34.14 -3.07 -5.33
C ASP A 19 -33.35 -1.77 -5.08
N LEU A 20 -32.92 -1.54 -3.83
CA LEU A 20 -32.11 -0.38 -3.48
C LEU A 20 -30.74 -0.42 -4.19
N ALA A 21 -30.08 -1.58 -4.25
CA ALA A 21 -28.82 -1.76 -4.97
C ALA A 21 -29.00 -1.50 -6.48
N SER A 22 -30.08 -1.99 -7.08
CA SER A 22 -30.44 -1.72 -8.48
C SER A 22 -30.60 -0.22 -8.76
N GLN A 23 -31.26 0.51 -7.86
CA GLN A 23 -31.42 1.97 -7.96
C GLN A 23 -30.10 2.72 -7.80
N CYS A 24 -29.18 2.24 -6.96
CA CYS A 24 -27.85 2.84 -6.82
C CYS A 24 -26.99 2.71 -8.08
N LEU A 25 -27.22 1.66 -8.88
CA LEU A 25 -26.46 1.34 -10.09
C LEU A 25 -27.00 2.02 -11.35
N GLN A 26 -28.02 2.88 -11.24
CA GLN A 26 -28.57 3.58 -12.39
C GLN A 26 -27.53 4.47 -13.09
N TYR A 27 -27.57 4.48 -14.42
CA TYR A 27 -26.63 5.23 -15.25
C TYR A 27 -26.76 6.75 -14.98
N GLU A 28 -27.99 7.25 -14.94
CA GLU A 28 -28.30 8.65 -14.71
C GLU A 28 -28.18 9.03 -13.23
N PRO A 29 -27.34 10.01 -12.85
CA PRO A 29 -27.15 10.40 -11.44
C PRO A 29 -28.42 10.89 -10.73
N ARG A 30 -29.39 11.42 -11.49
CA ARG A 30 -30.67 11.94 -10.95
C ARG A 30 -31.64 10.83 -10.54
N GLU A 31 -31.44 9.63 -11.04
CA GLU A 31 -32.29 8.46 -10.76
C GLU A 31 -31.76 7.66 -9.57
N ARG A 32 -30.56 7.99 -9.08
CA ARG A 32 -29.97 7.36 -7.90
C ARG A 32 -30.60 7.92 -6.62
N PRO A 33 -30.83 7.08 -5.61
CA PRO A 33 -31.38 7.52 -4.34
C PRO A 33 -30.42 8.45 -3.60
N THR A 34 -30.96 9.41 -2.87
CA THR A 34 -30.14 10.29 -2.03
C THR A 34 -29.64 9.54 -0.80
N THR A 35 -28.59 10.05 -0.15
CA THR A 35 -28.11 9.49 1.13
C THR A 35 -29.20 9.46 2.20
N LYS A 36 -30.15 10.40 2.19
CA LYS A 36 -31.30 10.40 3.08
C LYS A 36 -32.25 9.24 2.78
N ASP A 37 -32.50 8.97 1.50
CA ASP A 37 -33.36 7.86 1.07
C ASP A 37 -32.73 6.52 1.42
N LEU A 38 -31.42 6.35 1.15
CA LEU A 38 -30.64 5.17 1.54
C LEU A 38 -30.77 4.87 3.04
N VAL A 39 -30.53 5.87 3.89
CA VAL A 39 -30.65 5.72 5.35
C VAL A 39 -32.07 5.35 5.73
N SER A 40 -33.08 6.02 5.17
CA SER A 40 -34.48 5.74 5.51
C SER A 40 -34.92 4.31 5.15
N THR A 41 -34.42 3.77 4.04
CA THR A 41 -34.71 2.42 3.56
C THR A 41 -33.93 1.35 4.34
N LEU A 42 -32.68 1.63 4.71
CA LEU A 42 -31.81 0.66 5.40
C LEU A 42 -31.98 0.63 6.91
N THR A 43 -32.45 1.72 7.54
CA THR A 43 -32.62 1.80 9.01
C THR A 43 -33.54 0.70 9.58
N PRO A 44 -34.71 0.40 8.97
CA PRO A 44 -35.60 -0.66 9.46
C PRO A 44 -35.03 -2.07 9.33
N LEU A 45 -34.06 -2.27 8.41
CA LEU A 45 -33.43 -3.56 8.12
C LEU A 45 -32.22 -3.84 9.04
N GLN A 46 -31.84 -2.87 9.87
CA GLN A 46 -30.68 -2.96 10.74
C GLN A 46 -30.99 -3.80 12.00
N ASN A 47 -31.03 -5.12 11.85
CA ASN A 47 -31.38 -6.07 12.93
C ASN A 47 -30.28 -6.26 14.01
N LYS A 48 -29.08 -5.69 13.82
CA LYS A 48 -27.94 -5.78 14.75
C LYS A 48 -27.39 -4.38 15.11
N SER A 49 -28.19 -3.61 15.85
CA SER A 49 -27.85 -2.23 16.26
C SER A 49 -26.71 -2.10 17.28
N ASN A 50 -26.17 -3.19 17.82
CA ASN A 50 -25.28 -3.14 19.00
C ASN A 50 -23.85 -3.66 18.76
N VAL A 51 -23.46 -3.85 17.50
CA VAL A 51 -22.12 -4.33 17.12
C VAL A 51 -21.45 -3.25 16.29
N GLN A 52 -20.26 -2.79 16.69
CA GLN A 52 -19.51 -1.81 15.90
C GLN A 52 -19.29 -2.33 14.47
N SER A 53 -19.34 -1.42 13.48
CA SER A 53 -19.28 -1.75 12.06
C SER A 53 -18.04 -2.57 11.67
N ASN A 54 -16.90 -2.33 12.31
CA ASN A 54 -15.67 -3.13 12.12
C ASN A 54 -15.85 -4.60 12.53
N VAL A 55 -16.51 -4.87 13.66
CA VAL A 55 -16.79 -6.23 14.14
C VAL A 55 -17.80 -6.93 13.23
N MET A 56 -18.79 -6.18 12.72
CA MET A 56 -19.77 -6.72 11.77
C MET A 56 -19.15 -7.08 10.41
N LEU A 57 -18.15 -6.32 9.97
CA LEU A 57 -17.42 -6.55 8.72
C LEU A 57 -16.30 -7.60 8.86
N GLY A 58 -16.14 -8.23 10.04
CA GLY A 58 -15.04 -9.16 10.31
C GLY A 58 -13.66 -8.49 10.32
N ILE A 59 -13.62 -7.16 10.39
CA ILE A 59 -12.39 -6.37 10.48
C ILE A 59 -11.96 -6.37 11.93
N SER A 60 -11.04 -7.28 12.27
CA SER A 60 -10.43 -7.30 13.59
C SER A 60 -9.68 -5.98 13.80
N LYS A 61 -10.13 -5.16 14.77
CA LYS A 61 -9.28 -4.09 15.30
C LYS A 61 -8.11 -4.78 16.02
N HIS A 62 -6.93 -4.75 15.42
CA HIS A 62 -5.69 -4.86 16.20
C HIS A 62 -5.56 -3.59 17.05
N GLU A 63 -6.35 -3.49 18.13
CA GLU A 63 -5.96 -2.67 19.27
C GLU A 63 -4.93 -3.49 20.07
N GLU A 64 -3.76 -3.71 19.47
CA GLU A 64 -2.59 -4.02 20.26
C GLU A 64 -2.10 -2.70 20.84
N ALA A 65 -2.48 -2.48 22.09
CA ALA A 65 -1.83 -1.52 22.96
C ALA A 65 -0.31 -1.64 22.76
N LEU A 66 0.31 -0.53 22.31
CA LEU A 66 1.75 -0.24 22.26
C LEU A 66 2.60 -1.33 22.91
N SER A 67 2.80 -2.44 22.18
CA SER A 67 3.69 -3.48 22.62
C SER A 67 5.04 -3.05 22.12
N THR A 68 5.82 -2.41 23.00
CA THR A 68 7.25 -2.19 22.77
C THR A 68 7.86 -3.48 22.20
N PRO A 69 8.53 -3.43 21.04
CA PRO A 69 8.99 -4.63 20.37
C PRO A 69 9.92 -5.40 21.32
N GLN A 70 9.57 -6.65 21.63
CA GLN A 70 10.37 -7.53 22.51
C GLN A 70 11.67 -8.00 21.84
N HIS A 71 11.84 -7.71 20.55
CA HIS A 71 13.04 -7.99 19.77
C HIS A 71 13.63 -6.69 19.20
N PRO A 72 14.97 -6.57 19.13
CA PRO A 72 15.59 -5.43 18.48
C PRO A 72 15.12 -5.35 17.02
N LEU A 73 14.67 -4.16 16.61
CA LEU A 73 14.22 -3.91 15.23
C LEU A 73 15.33 -4.22 14.23
N SER A 74 14.94 -4.57 13.01
CA SER A 74 15.90 -4.66 11.90
C SER A 74 16.56 -3.28 11.66
N PRO A 75 17.73 -3.21 11.01
CA PRO A 75 18.35 -1.93 10.70
C PRO A 75 17.42 -0.97 9.93
N MET A 76 16.55 -1.52 9.08
CA MET A 76 15.54 -0.74 8.36
C MET A 76 14.42 -0.26 9.29
N GLY A 77 13.85 -1.14 10.11
CA GLY A 77 12.79 -0.75 11.04
C GLY A 77 13.25 0.25 12.09
N ASP A 78 14.47 0.10 12.59
CA ASP A 78 15.12 1.02 13.52
C ASP A 78 15.31 2.41 12.88
N ALA A 79 15.82 2.46 11.64
CA ALA A 79 15.93 3.71 10.88
C ALA A 79 14.56 4.38 10.63
N CYS A 80 13.54 3.60 10.27
CA CYS A 80 12.19 4.11 10.02
C CYS A 80 11.53 4.66 11.29
N SER A 81 11.70 3.97 12.43
CA SER A 81 11.18 4.42 13.73
C SER A 81 11.74 5.77 14.17
N ARG A 82 13.00 6.05 13.83
CA ARG A 82 13.67 7.34 14.07
C ARG A 82 13.48 8.36 12.96
N MET A 83 12.84 7.97 11.87
CA MET A 83 12.75 8.75 10.63
C MET A 83 14.12 9.18 10.09
N ASP A 84 15.14 8.32 10.26
CA ASP A 84 16.48 8.58 9.75
C ASP A 84 16.53 8.28 8.24
N LEU A 85 16.15 9.28 7.45
CA LEU A 85 16.12 9.18 5.99
C LEU A 85 17.49 8.83 5.39
N THR A 86 18.60 9.16 6.07
CA THR A 86 19.95 8.82 5.59
C THR A 86 20.24 7.34 5.77
N ALA A 87 19.86 6.76 6.90
CA ALA A 87 19.99 5.32 7.13
C ALA A 87 19.07 4.51 6.20
N ILE A 88 17.83 4.99 5.97
CA ILE A 88 16.90 4.38 5.00
C ILE A 88 17.50 4.43 3.58
N HIS A 89 18.09 5.56 3.18
CA HIS A 89 18.78 5.70 1.90
C HIS A 89 19.89 4.66 1.73
N GLN A 90 20.78 4.55 2.72
CA GLN A 90 21.87 3.57 2.69
C GLN A 90 21.36 2.14 2.57
N TYR A 91 20.29 1.81 3.31
CA TYR A 91 19.66 0.51 3.23
C TYR A 91 19.13 0.22 1.81
N LEU A 92 18.38 1.14 1.21
CA LEU A 92 17.81 0.98 -0.14
C LEU A 92 18.87 0.91 -1.25
N VAL A 93 20.01 1.60 -1.07
CA VAL A 93 21.17 1.45 -1.96
C VAL A 93 21.76 0.05 -1.84
N MET A 94 21.93 -0.46 -0.60
CA MET A 94 22.54 -1.75 -0.32
C MET A 94 21.69 -2.96 -0.75
N GLN A 95 20.36 -2.87 -0.64
CA GLN A 95 19.48 -3.98 -1.04
C GLN A 95 19.37 -4.15 -2.58
N HIS A 96 19.84 -3.18 -3.35
CA HIS A 96 19.71 -3.17 -4.81
C HIS A 96 18.26 -3.45 -5.25
N TYR A 97 18.05 -4.52 -6.02
CA TYR A 97 16.76 -4.97 -6.54
C TYR A 97 16.45 -6.41 -6.11
N LYS A 98 17.01 -6.87 -4.99
CA LYS A 98 16.81 -8.25 -4.50
C LYS A 98 15.34 -8.62 -4.29
N ASP A 99 14.51 -7.63 -3.97
CA ASP A 99 13.08 -7.83 -3.74
C ASP A 99 12.23 -7.71 -5.02
N ASP A 100 12.84 -7.50 -6.19
CA ASP A 100 12.15 -7.51 -7.50
C ASP A 100 12.19 -8.91 -8.18
N GLU A 101 12.84 -9.92 -7.54
CA GLU A 101 12.97 -11.30 -8.05
C GLU A 101 11.61 -12.02 -8.08
N GLY A 102 10.86 -11.77 -9.15
CA GLY A 102 9.54 -12.33 -9.42
C GLY A 102 8.76 -11.55 -10.47
N SER A 103 9.15 -10.29 -10.74
CA SER A 103 8.49 -9.41 -11.72
C SER A 103 9.22 -9.32 -13.07
N ASN A 104 10.22 -10.18 -13.31
CA ASN A 104 11.18 -10.01 -14.41
C ASN A 104 11.24 -11.24 -15.34
N GLU A 105 10.09 -11.76 -15.75
CA GLU A 105 10.05 -12.62 -16.95
C GLU A 105 10.14 -11.73 -18.18
N LEU A 106 11.37 -11.59 -18.62
CA LEU A 106 11.74 -10.77 -19.75
C LEU A 106 11.45 -11.57 -21.05
N SER A 107 10.42 -11.16 -21.80
CA SER A 107 9.97 -11.78 -23.05
C SER A 107 10.66 -11.17 -24.28
N PHE A 108 10.83 -11.96 -25.34
CA PHE A 108 11.54 -11.60 -26.58
C PHE A 108 11.12 -10.26 -27.25
N GLN A 109 10.00 -9.64 -26.84
CA GLN A 109 9.56 -8.30 -27.25
C GLN A 109 10.43 -7.13 -26.71
N GLU A 110 11.40 -7.39 -25.84
CA GLU A 110 12.22 -6.38 -25.14
C GLU A 110 13.25 -5.61 -25.95
N TRP A 111 13.42 -5.88 -27.24
CA TRP A 111 14.41 -5.18 -28.03
C TRP A 111 13.90 -3.89 -28.70
N THR A 112 12.80 -3.31 -28.20
CA THR A 112 12.32 -2.00 -28.68
C THR A 112 13.18 -0.85 -28.14
N GLN A 113 13.25 0.25 -28.89
CA GLN A 113 13.95 1.46 -28.44
C GLN A 113 13.36 2.01 -27.14
N GLN A 114 12.03 1.97 -27.00
CA GLN A 114 11.32 2.41 -25.82
C GLN A 114 11.72 1.62 -24.56
N MET A 115 11.91 0.30 -24.66
CA MET A 115 12.38 -0.52 -23.54
C MET A 115 13.82 -0.16 -23.13
N ARG A 116 14.70 0.07 -24.11
CA ARG A 116 16.07 0.54 -23.84
C ARG A 116 16.07 1.89 -23.12
N ASP A 117 15.31 2.84 -23.63
CA ASP A 117 15.23 4.20 -23.05
C ASP A 117 14.68 4.16 -21.63
N MET A 118 13.67 3.32 -21.37
CA MET A 118 13.13 3.08 -20.02
C MET A 118 14.19 2.51 -19.08
N LEU A 119 14.88 1.43 -19.47
CA LEU A 119 15.91 0.81 -18.64
C LEU A 119 17.08 1.77 -18.38
N ASP A 120 17.44 2.60 -19.36
CA ASP A 120 18.45 3.64 -19.20
C ASP A 120 17.97 4.78 -18.28
N ALA A 121 16.69 5.12 -18.29
CA ALA A 121 16.10 6.03 -17.30
C ALA A 121 16.21 5.49 -15.87
N ARG A 122 15.89 4.20 -15.66
CA ARG A 122 16.10 3.54 -14.37
C ARG A 122 17.56 3.59 -13.91
N LYS A 123 18.51 3.24 -14.79
CA LYS A 123 19.94 3.31 -14.47
C LYS A 123 20.39 4.72 -14.10
N ARG A 124 19.97 5.74 -14.84
CA ARG A 124 20.24 7.15 -14.50
C ARG A 124 19.64 7.54 -13.15
N GLY A 125 18.43 7.09 -12.87
CA GLY A 125 17.76 7.27 -11.59
C GLY A 125 18.54 6.65 -10.44
N ASP A 126 19.05 5.43 -10.61
CA ASP A 126 19.86 4.73 -9.61
C ASP A 126 21.19 5.43 -9.32
N LEU A 127 21.85 5.96 -10.35
CA LEU A 127 23.07 6.75 -10.19
C LEU A 127 22.78 8.03 -9.40
N ALA A 128 21.77 8.79 -9.81
CA ALA A 128 21.35 10.02 -9.13
C ALA A 128 20.92 9.75 -7.68
N PHE A 129 20.18 8.67 -7.45
CA PHE A 129 19.76 8.23 -6.12
C PHE A 129 20.96 7.95 -5.23
N ARG A 130 21.95 7.19 -5.71
CA ARG A 130 23.18 6.90 -4.96
C ARG A 130 23.99 8.17 -4.65
N ASP A 131 24.05 9.08 -5.62
CA ASP A 131 24.79 10.34 -5.51
C ASP A 131 24.01 11.42 -4.72
N LYS A 132 22.83 11.06 -4.20
CA LYS A 132 21.91 11.92 -3.42
C LYS A 132 21.37 13.13 -4.19
N ASP A 133 21.40 13.09 -5.52
CA ASP A 133 20.67 14.02 -6.38
C ASP A 133 19.21 13.55 -6.51
N PHE A 134 18.43 13.79 -5.46
CA PHE A 134 17.08 13.28 -5.34
C PHE A 134 16.11 13.85 -6.38
N LYS A 135 16.33 15.08 -6.85
CA LYS A 135 15.49 15.69 -7.89
C LYS A 135 15.69 15.01 -9.23
N THR A 136 16.96 14.84 -9.65
CA THR A 136 17.27 14.11 -10.87
C THR A 136 16.81 12.64 -10.77
N ALA A 137 16.92 12.02 -9.60
CA ALA A 137 16.43 10.67 -9.37
C ALA A 137 14.90 10.59 -9.55
N ILE A 138 14.13 11.55 -9.01
CA ILE A 138 12.67 11.63 -9.20
C ILE A 138 12.32 11.72 -10.69
N ASP A 139 12.99 12.59 -11.44
CA ASP A 139 12.71 12.78 -12.87
C ASP A 139 12.99 11.51 -13.67
N CYS A 140 14.12 10.85 -13.38
CA CYS A 140 14.51 9.61 -14.05
C CYS A 140 13.60 8.43 -13.70
N TYR A 141 13.21 8.28 -12.44
CA TYR A 141 12.26 7.24 -12.04
C TYR A 141 10.85 7.52 -12.56
N SER A 142 10.46 8.78 -12.71
CA SER A 142 9.18 9.13 -13.34
C SER A 142 9.17 8.78 -14.82
N GLN A 143 10.25 9.06 -15.56
CA GLN A 143 10.39 8.57 -16.93
C GLN A 143 10.27 7.04 -17.02
N PHE A 144 10.83 6.28 -16.09
CA PHE A 144 10.69 4.83 -16.04
C PHE A 144 9.22 4.40 -15.83
N VAL A 145 8.55 4.99 -14.83
CA VAL A 145 7.18 4.65 -14.45
C VAL A 145 6.17 5.05 -15.54
N ASP A 146 6.33 6.23 -16.15
CA ASP A 146 5.39 6.77 -17.14
C ASP A 146 5.36 5.95 -18.43
N VAL A 147 6.48 5.28 -18.79
CA VAL A 147 6.49 4.36 -19.93
C VAL A 147 5.65 3.11 -19.65
N GLY A 148 5.58 2.67 -18.39
CA GLY A 148 4.61 1.66 -17.92
C GLY A 148 4.77 0.22 -18.45
N ALA A 149 5.78 -0.07 -19.30
CA ALA A 149 6.01 -1.42 -19.83
C ALA A 149 6.69 -2.37 -18.83
N MET A 150 7.26 -1.85 -17.73
CA MET A 150 7.78 -2.64 -16.61
C MET A 150 7.35 -1.99 -15.31
N ILE A 151 7.11 -2.83 -14.30
CA ILE A 151 6.69 -2.43 -12.98
C ILE A 151 7.76 -2.89 -11.99
N SER A 152 8.22 -1.98 -11.11
CA SER A 152 9.26 -2.28 -10.13
C SER A 152 8.87 -1.69 -8.77
N PRO A 153 8.62 -2.51 -7.74
CA PRO A 153 8.30 -2.00 -6.41
C PRO A 153 9.49 -1.22 -5.82
N THR A 154 10.72 -1.64 -6.11
CA THR A 154 11.93 -0.93 -5.68
C THR A 154 12.04 0.47 -6.28
N VAL A 155 11.70 0.67 -7.56
CA VAL A 155 11.70 2.02 -8.17
C VAL A 155 10.72 2.95 -7.43
N HIS A 156 9.53 2.45 -7.10
CA HIS A 156 8.56 3.23 -6.32
C HIS A 156 9.06 3.54 -4.91
N ALA A 157 9.64 2.57 -4.19
CA ALA A 157 10.19 2.82 -2.85
C ALA A 157 11.35 3.85 -2.87
N ARG A 158 12.24 3.78 -3.86
CA ARG A 158 13.34 4.75 -4.01
C ARG A 158 12.83 6.14 -4.36
N ARG A 159 11.88 6.24 -5.30
CA ARG A 159 11.25 7.53 -5.66
C ARG A 159 10.46 8.11 -4.48
N SER A 160 9.80 7.28 -3.69
CA SER A 160 9.15 7.67 -2.43
C SER A 160 10.16 8.30 -1.46
N LEU A 161 11.32 7.68 -1.24
CA LEU A 161 12.36 8.27 -0.39
C LEU A 161 12.89 9.59 -0.96
N CYS A 162 13.09 9.70 -2.28
CA CYS A 162 13.48 10.97 -2.89
C CYS A 162 12.46 12.07 -2.61
N TYR A 163 11.16 11.76 -2.70
CA TYR A 163 10.11 12.71 -2.36
C TYR A 163 10.18 13.12 -0.88
N LEU A 164 10.44 12.20 0.05
CA LEU A 164 10.64 12.55 1.47
C LEU A 164 11.86 13.46 1.67
N MET A 165 12.96 13.22 0.94
CA MET A 165 14.16 14.06 0.98
C MET A 165 13.94 15.46 0.37
N CYS A 166 12.91 15.60 -0.46
CA CYS A 166 12.48 16.85 -1.07
C CYS A 166 11.26 17.48 -0.38
N ASP A 167 10.89 17.02 0.83
CA ASP A 167 9.74 17.49 1.61
C ASP A 167 8.37 17.35 0.91
N GLN A 168 8.21 16.34 0.05
CA GLN A 168 6.98 16.03 -0.67
C GLN A 168 6.31 14.75 -0.11
N ALA A 169 5.89 14.78 1.15
CA ALA A 169 5.40 13.60 1.86
C ALA A 169 4.14 12.95 1.24
N ASP A 170 3.20 13.72 0.70
CA ASP A 170 2.03 13.16 0.00
C ASP A 170 2.42 12.34 -1.23
N ALA A 171 3.41 12.81 -2.01
CA ALA A 171 3.91 12.10 -3.18
C ALA A 171 4.65 10.83 -2.77
N ALA A 172 5.42 10.91 -1.67
CA ALA A 172 6.09 9.76 -1.10
C ALA A 172 5.11 8.67 -0.66
N LEU A 173 4.02 9.05 0.01
CA LEU A 173 3.00 8.09 0.47
C LEU A 173 2.35 7.37 -0.73
N ARG A 174 2.00 8.10 -1.79
CA ARG A 174 1.44 7.48 -3.01
C ARG A 174 2.36 6.44 -3.63
N ASP A 175 3.65 6.73 -3.71
CA ASP A 175 4.62 5.77 -4.24
C ASP A 175 4.81 4.56 -3.31
N ALA A 176 4.80 4.77 -1.99
CA ALA A 176 4.91 3.68 -1.02
C ALA A 176 3.69 2.74 -1.05
N MET A 177 2.48 3.30 -1.26
CA MET A 177 1.27 2.52 -1.49
C MET A 177 1.32 1.77 -2.83
N GLN A 178 1.83 2.41 -3.89
CA GLN A 178 1.99 1.73 -5.18
C GLN A 178 2.97 0.55 -5.07
N ALA A 179 4.07 0.71 -4.34
CA ALA A 179 5.01 -0.38 -4.06
C ALA A 179 4.32 -1.56 -3.35
N GLN A 180 3.44 -1.31 -2.39
CA GLN A 180 2.63 -2.34 -1.73
C GLN A 180 1.66 -3.01 -2.71
N CYS A 181 1.00 -2.25 -3.59
CA CYS A 181 0.10 -2.85 -4.60
C CYS A 181 0.85 -3.82 -5.53
N ILE A 182 2.11 -3.52 -5.85
CA ILE A 182 2.96 -4.35 -6.71
C ILE A 182 3.45 -5.59 -5.96
N TYR A 183 3.89 -5.42 -4.70
CA TYR A 183 4.35 -6.52 -3.87
C TYR A 183 3.72 -6.45 -2.46
N PRO A 184 2.55 -7.09 -2.26
CA PRO A 184 1.75 -6.97 -1.04
C PRO A 184 2.42 -7.42 0.25
N ASP A 185 3.34 -8.40 0.18
CA ASP A 185 4.06 -8.94 1.34
C ASP A 185 5.45 -8.31 1.53
N TRP A 186 5.70 -7.13 0.92
CA TRP A 186 7.00 -6.47 0.99
C TRP A 186 7.08 -5.48 2.16
N SER A 187 7.80 -5.88 3.22
CA SER A 187 7.97 -5.06 4.44
C SER A 187 8.49 -3.64 4.17
N THR A 188 9.39 -3.46 3.20
CA THR A 188 9.92 -2.14 2.82
C THR A 188 8.83 -1.17 2.37
N ALA A 189 7.78 -1.63 1.68
CA ALA A 189 6.68 -0.76 1.27
C ALA A 189 5.94 -0.18 2.49
N PHE A 190 5.65 -1.01 3.49
CA PHE A 190 5.00 -0.58 4.74
C PHE A 190 5.90 0.34 5.55
N TYR A 191 7.21 0.06 5.63
CA TYR A 191 8.17 0.97 6.26
C TYR A 191 8.17 2.36 5.60
N MET A 192 8.16 2.42 4.27
CA MET A 192 8.09 3.69 3.54
C MET A 192 6.77 4.43 3.79
N GLN A 193 5.64 3.72 3.87
CA GLN A 193 4.35 4.32 4.23
C GLN A 193 4.38 4.91 5.65
N ALA A 194 4.93 4.18 6.62
CA ALA A 194 5.06 4.63 8.00
C ALA A 194 5.82 5.97 8.09
N VAL A 195 6.95 6.09 7.40
CA VAL A 195 7.76 7.32 7.39
C VAL A 195 7.02 8.48 6.70
N ALA A 196 6.34 8.21 5.58
CA ALA A 196 5.58 9.23 4.88
C ALA A 196 4.37 9.73 5.70
N LEU A 197 3.62 8.82 6.33
CA LEU A 197 2.52 9.15 7.24
C LEU A 197 3.00 9.93 8.47
N ALA A 198 4.16 9.57 9.02
CA ALA A 198 4.75 10.31 10.14
C ALA A 198 5.14 11.75 9.74
N LYS A 199 5.63 11.96 8.50
CA LYS A 199 5.89 13.29 7.94
C LYS A 199 4.63 14.11 7.67
N LEU A 200 3.47 13.45 7.53
CA LEU A 200 2.14 14.07 7.37
C LEU A 200 1.41 14.25 8.71
N ASP A 201 2.09 14.08 9.85
CA ASP A 201 1.52 14.14 11.20
C ASP A 201 0.41 13.10 11.47
N MET A 202 0.31 12.05 10.65
CA MET A 202 -0.62 10.93 10.80
C MET A 202 0.00 9.83 11.68
N HIS A 203 0.34 10.17 12.92
CA HIS A 203 1.16 9.33 13.80
C HIS A 203 0.57 7.94 14.11
N LYS A 204 -0.76 7.84 14.22
CA LYS A 204 -1.42 6.57 14.49
C LYS A 204 -1.24 5.61 13.30
N ASP A 205 -1.58 6.07 12.11
CA ASP A 205 -1.47 5.27 10.89
C ASP A 205 0.01 4.93 10.61
N ALA A 206 0.93 5.84 10.92
CA ALA A 206 2.37 5.57 10.85
C ALA A 206 2.81 4.42 11.77
N ALA A 207 2.32 4.40 13.01
CA ALA A 207 2.63 3.33 13.96
C ALA A 207 2.03 1.99 13.53
N ASP A 208 0.81 2.00 13.00
CA ASP A 208 0.15 0.82 12.46
C ASP A 208 0.96 0.23 11.28
N MET A 209 1.39 1.07 10.32
CA MET A 209 2.22 0.63 9.20
C MET A 209 3.60 0.11 9.63
N LEU A 210 4.20 0.71 10.66
CA LEU A 210 5.47 0.24 11.22
C LEU A 210 5.32 -1.16 11.85
N SER A 211 4.22 -1.41 12.57
CA SER A 211 3.92 -2.71 13.17
C SER A 211 3.70 -3.80 12.11
N GLU A 212 2.96 -3.48 11.04
CA GLU A 212 2.76 -4.39 9.91
C GLU A 212 4.07 -4.74 9.21
N ALA A 213 4.94 -3.75 8.99
CA ALA A 213 6.26 -3.98 8.38
C ALA A 213 7.12 -4.96 9.19
N VAL A 214 7.15 -4.80 10.52
CA VAL A 214 7.87 -5.71 11.43
C VAL A 214 7.28 -7.12 11.36
N THR A 215 5.96 -7.23 11.39
CA THR A 215 5.25 -8.52 11.30
C THR A 215 5.57 -9.27 10.01
N LEU A 216 5.66 -8.56 8.88
CA LEU A 216 6.05 -9.15 7.60
C LEU A 216 7.51 -9.62 7.59
N GLU A 217 8.44 -8.86 8.17
CA GLU A 217 9.84 -9.29 8.29
C GLU A 217 9.99 -10.56 9.14
N GLU A 218 9.28 -10.65 10.26
CA GLU A 218 9.30 -11.84 11.12
C GLU A 218 8.74 -13.07 10.40
N LYS A 219 7.65 -12.91 9.64
CA LYS A 219 7.09 -13.99 8.80
C LYS A 219 8.11 -14.47 7.78
N LYS A 220 8.77 -13.55 7.04
CA LYS A 220 9.82 -13.89 6.06
C LYS A 220 10.98 -14.65 6.70
N GLN A 221 11.45 -14.22 7.87
CA GLN A 221 12.55 -14.90 8.59
C GLN A 221 12.18 -16.31 9.07
N LYS A 222 10.93 -16.54 9.48
CA LYS A 222 10.45 -17.87 9.89
C LYS A 222 10.41 -18.85 8.70
N VAL A 223 9.97 -18.39 7.52
CA VAL A 223 9.95 -19.22 6.30
C VAL A 223 11.36 -19.66 5.89
N VAL A 224 12.35 -18.75 5.94
CA VAL A 224 13.75 -19.05 5.58
C VAL A 224 14.39 -20.04 6.54
N LYS A 225 13.99 -20.09 7.82
CA LYS A 225 14.56 -21.04 8.81
C LYS A 225 13.99 -22.46 8.72
N VAL A 226 12.86 -22.64 8.05
CA VAL A 226 12.16 -23.94 7.92
C VAL A 226 12.46 -24.62 6.58
N SER A 227 13.08 -23.89 5.64
CA SER A 227 13.50 -24.36 4.31
C SER A 227 14.95 -24.82 4.31
#